data_AF-A0A1M3HM22-F1
#
_entry.id   AF-A0A1M3HM22-F1
#
_cell.length_a   1.000
_cell.length_b   1.000
_cell.length_c   1.000
_cell.angle_alpha   90.00
_cell.angle_beta   90.00
_cell.angle_gamma   90.00
#
_symmetry.space_group_name_H-M   'P 1'
#
loop_
_entity.id
_entity.type
_entity.pdbx_description
1 polymer ?
#
loop_
_entity_poly.entity_id
_entity_poly.type
_entity_poly.pdbx_seq_one_letter_code
_entity_poly.pdbx_strand_id
1 'polypeptide(L)'
;MYFKFLFSLVLPILSFANLSSDRSDYQKIILDDYYSHAKPKDAKDKTTQNYKVRSALGIILDCSKYDFSLIRKMNNGKDPDKIHLVCKSGTFDIELNLHGETIIDKTTAHSIGEEKEFKGFEKGDTPILGIGTLAITGTKAQMLTYWVSMMDIE
;
A
#
# COMPACT_ATOMS: atom_id res chain seq x y z
N MET A 1 38.27 48.63 -20.24
CA MET A 1 37.25 47.68 -20.72
C MET A 1 37.78 46.26 -20.49
N TYR A 2 36.90 45.35 -20.05
CA TYR A 2 37.09 43.96 -19.58
C TYR A 2 37.10 43.73 -18.06
N PHE A 3 35.89 43.40 -17.62
CA PHE A 3 35.48 42.79 -16.37
C PHE A 3 36.21 41.47 -16.08
N LYS A 4 36.52 41.22 -14.81
CA LYS A 4 36.50 39.87 -14.24
C LYS A 4 35.74 39.91 -12.91
N PHE A 5 34.46 39.52 -12.99
CA PHE A 5 33.67 39.12 -11.84
C PHE A 5 34.23 37.80 -11.31
N LEU A 6 34.74 37.79 -10.08
CA LEU A 6 34.83 36.55 -9.29
C LEU A 6 33.44 36.31 -8.67
N PHE A 7 32.59 35.55 -9.37
CA PHE A 7 31.46 34.90 -8.72
C PHE A 7 31.99 33.65 -8.03
N SER A 8 32.27 33.76 -6.73
CA SER A 8 32.46 32.59 -5.89
C SER A 8 31.10 31.89 -5.75
N LEU A 9 30.99 30.75 -6.42
CA LEU A 9 29.88 29.81 -6.34
C LEU A 9 29.65 29.44 -4.86
N VAL A 10 28.59 29.96 -4.26
CA VAL A 10 28.04 29.38 -3.03
C VAL A 10 27.23 28.17 -3.50
N LEU A 11 27.81 26.97 -3.43
CA LEU A 11 27.05 25.74 -3.59
C LEU A 11 25.98 25.71 -2.49
N PRO A 12 24.67 25.64 -2.80
CA PRO A 12 23.71 25.22 -1.80
C PRO A 12 24.01 23.74 -1.51
N ILE A 13 24.43 23.48 -0.28
CA ILE A 13 24.49 22.15 0.30
C ILE A 13 23.08 21.57 0.16
N LEU A 14 22.91 20.67 -0.80
CA LEU A 14 21.79 19.73 -0.83
C LEU A 14 21.92 18.86 0.41
N SER A 15 21.39 19.38 1.52
CA SER A 15 21.10 18.61 2.70
C SER A 15 19.99 17.63 2.33
N PHE A 16 20.38 16.50 1.74
CA PHE A 16 19.63 15.26 1.90
C PHE A 16 19.72 14.94 3.39
N ALA A 17 18.82 15.55 4.17
CA ALA A 17 18.46 14.99 5.45
C ALA A 17 17.92 13.60 5.13
N ASN A 18 18.76 12.60 5.31
CA ASN A 18 18.31 11.23 5.56
C ASN A 18 17.46 11.31 6.83
N LEU A 19 16.19 11.63 6.64
CA LEU A 19 15.16 11.45 7.64
C LEU A 19 14.97 9.94 7.76
N SER A 20 15.85 9.29 8.54
CA SER A 20 15.60 7.96 9.05
C SER A 20 14.45 8.08 10.04
N SER A 21 13.22 8.18 9.51
CA SER A 21 12.02 8.23 10.33
C SER A 21 11.84 6.89 11.05
N ASP A 22 11.22 6.96 12.22
CA ASP A 22 10.74 5.89 13.11
C ASP A 22 9.96 4.76 12.41
N ARG A 23 10.61 3.98 11.54
CA ARG A 23 10.02 2.80 10.92
C ARG A 23 10.00 1.61 11.89
N SER A 24 10.64 1.70 13.06
CA SER A 24 10.70 0.62 14.06
C SER A 24 9.36 0.28 14.69
N ASP A 25 8.40 1.21 14.66
CA ASP A 25 7.14 1.08 15.39
C ASP A 25 6.00 0.54 14.50
N TYR A 26 6.24 0.41 13.20
CA TYR A 26 5.27 -0.14 12.25
C TYR A 26 5.30 -1.67 12.26
N GLN A 27 4.14 -2.30 12.47
CA GLN A 27 4.02 -3.73 12.27
C GLN A 27 4.20 -4.06 10.78
N LYS A 28 5.08 -5.03 10.51
CA LYS A 28 5.28 -5.57 9.16
C LYS A 28 4.37 -6.78 8.92
N ILE A 29 3.59 -6.73 7.85
CA ILE A 29 2.82 -7.84 7.31
C ILE A 29 3.53 -8.33 6.05
N ILE A 30 3.91 -9.60 6.00
CA ILE A 30 4.53 -10.21 4.83
C ILE A 30 3.44 -10.90 4.02
N LEU A 31 3.28 -10.48 2.77
CA LEU A 31 2.43 -11.14 1.81
C LEU A 31 3.24 -12.29 1.19
N ASP A 32 2.85 -13.54 1.46
CA ASP A 32 3.53 -14.72 0.89
C ASP A 32 2.55 -15.65 0.16
N ASP A 33 3.09 -16.43 -0.78
CA ASP A 33 2.31 -17.33 -1.62
C ASP A 33 1.76 -18.56 -0.89
N TYR A 34 2.25 -18.84 0.32
CA TYR A 34 1.81 -20.00 1.09
C TYR A 34 0.31 -19.88 1.46
N TYR A 35 -0.22 -18.66 1.46
CA TYR A 35 -1.61 -18.35 1.80
C TYR A 35 -2.38 -17.58 0.71
N SER A 36 -1.72 -17.18 -0.40
CA SER A 36 -2.27 -16.26 -1.41
C SER A 36 -3.17 -16.88 -2.48
N HIS A 37 -3.26 -18.21 -2.53
CA HIS A 37 -3.97 -18.82 -3.63
C HIS A 37 -5.43 -18.35 -3.64
N ALA A 38 -5.84 -17.70 -4.73
CA ALA A 38 -7.17 -17.92 -5.26
C ALA A 38 -7.24 -19.44 -5.51
N LYS A 39 -7.61 -20.17 -4.47
CA LYS A 39 -7.47 -21.62 -4.46
C LYS A 39 -8.44 -22.17 -5.52
N PRO A 40 -8.03 -23.18 -6.30
CA PRO A 40 -8.94 -23.90 -7.17
C PRO A 40 -10.20 -24.31 -6.40
N LYS A 41 -11.33 -24.44 -7.11
CA LYS A 41 -12.67 -24.72 -6.58
C LYS A 41 -12.74 -25.89 -5.55
N ASP A 42 -11.74 -26.76 -5.56
CA ASP A 42 -11.64 -28.00 -4.77
C ASP A 42 -10.67 -27.94 -3.58
N ALA A 43 -10.11 -26.77 -3.23
CA ALA A 43 -9.29 -26.68 -2.02
C ALA A 43 -10.13 -26.84 -0.75
N LYS A 44 -9.82 -27.89 0.02
CA LYS A 44 -10.56 -28.31 1.21
C LYS A 44 -10.46 -27.35 2.40
N ASP A 45 -9.54 -26.37 2.37
CA ASP A 45 -9.37 -25.34 3.39
C ASP A 45 -9.58 -23.94 2.81
N LYS A 46 -10.78 -23.38 3.05
CA LYS A 46 -11.28 -22.09 2.55
C LYS A 46 -11.12 -20.94 3.56
N THR A 47 -10.05 -20.92 4.32
CA THR A 47 -9.80 -19.80 5.24
C THR A 47 -8.98 -18.73 4.51
N THR A 48 -9.66 -17.66 4.09
CA THR A 48 -9.01 -16.36 3.89
C THR A 48 -8.29 -16.05 5.19
N GLN A 49 -6.97 -15.90 5.16
CA GLN A 49 -6.24 -15.53 6.38
C GLN A 49 -6.68 -14.12 6.79
N ASN A 50 -7.16 -14.02 8.02
CA ASN A 50 -7.26 -12.74 8.70
C ASN A 50 -5.89 -12.39 9.27
N TYR A 51 -5.36 -11.22 8.94
CA TYR A 51 -4.14 -10.74 9.59
C TYR A 51 -4.48 -10.13 10.94
N LYS A 52 -3.82 -10.60 11.98
CA LYS A 52 -3.87 -9.95 13.30
C LYS A 52 -2.89 -8.78 13.32
N VAL A 53 -3.42 -7.59 13.48
CA VAL A 53 -2.66 -6.35 13.45
C VAL A 53 -2.88 -5.61 14.77
N ARG A 54 -1.81 -5.08 15.36
CA ARG A 54 -1.94 -4.25 16.55
C ARG A 54 -2.46 -2.88 16.14
N SER A 55 -3.22 -2.26 17.04
CA SER A 55 -3.55 -0.83 16.89
C SER A 55 -2.28 -0.01 16.65
N ALA A 56 -2.23 0.76 15.56
CA ALA A 56 -1.03 1.46 15.10
C ALA A 56 -1.39 2.62 14.15
N LEU A 57 -0.49 3.61 14.03
CA LEU A 57 -0.66 4.73 13.07
C LEU A 57 -0.59 4.28 11.61
N GLY A 58 -0.02 3.11 11.36
CA GLY A 58 -0.03 2.44 10.08
C GLY A 58 0.69 1.10 10.14
N ILE A 59 0.90 0.49 8.99
CA ILE A 59 1.62 -0.79 8.84
C ILE A 59 2.58 -0.75 7.65
N ILE A 60 3.47 -1.74 7.60
CA ILE A 60 4.28 -2.03 6.41
C ILE A 60 3.74 -3.30 5.78
N LEU A 61 3.35 -3.24 4.50
CA LEU A 61 3.07 -4.41 3.69
C LEU A 61 4.32 -4.76 2.87
N ASP A 62 4.91 -5.93 3.13
CA ASP A 62 6.07 -6.45 2.42
C ASP A 62 5.61 -7.49 1.39
N CYS A 63 5.72 -7.12 0.12
CA CYS A 63 5.33 -7.94 -1.02
C CYS A 63 6.52 -8.64 -1.69
N SER A 64 7.73 -8.55 -1.12
CA SER A 64 8.97 -9.07 -1.73
C SER A 64 8.95 -10.58 -2.02
N LYS A 65 8.05 -11.33 -1.38
CA LYS A 65 7.93 -12.78 -1.49
C LYS A 65 6.66 -13.26 -2.20
N TYR A 66 5.84 -12.34 -2.71
CA TYR A 66 4.56 -12.68 -3.33
C TYR A 66 4.66 -12.79 -4.85
N ASP A 67 4.14 -13.88 -5.43
CA ASP A 67 4.03 -14.04 -6.87
C ASP A 67 2.72 -13.42 -7.40
N PHE A 68 2.86 -12.24 -8.01
CA PHE A 68 1.76 -11.54 -8.67
C PHE A 68 1.31 -12.17 -9.99
N SER A 69 1.89 -13.29 -10.45
CA SER A 69 1.58 -13.91 -11.75
C SER A 69 0.09 -14.24 -11.93
N LEU A 70 -0.59 -14.65 -10.86
CA LEU A 70 -2.03 -14.95 -10.92
C LEU A 70 -2.87 -13.67 -11.07
N ILE A 71 -2.55 -12.63 -10.31
CA ILE A 71 -3.21 -11.33 -10.44
C ILE A 71 -2.97 -10.77 -11.85
N ARG A 72 -1.75 -10.88 -12.37
CA ARG A 72 -1.40 -10.47 -13.72
C ARG A 72 -2.25 -11.19 -14.78
N LYS A 73 -2.50 -12.49 -14.62
CA LYS A 73 -3.41 -13.26 -15.50
C LYS A 73 -4.85 -12.73 -15.45
N MET A 74 -5.34 -12.37 -14.26
CA MET A 74 -6.69 -11.80 -14.08
C MET A 74 -6.80 -10.35 -14.58
N ASN A 75 -5.70 -9.59 -14.52
CA ASN A 75 -5.62 -8.19 -14.95
C ASN A 75 -5.07 -8.04 -16.39
N ASN A 76 -5.45 -8.94 -17.29
CA ASN A 76 -5.10 -8.88 -18.72
C ASN A 76 -3.60 -8.67 -18.99
N GLY A 77 -2.74 -9.33 -18.22
CA GLY A 77 -1.28 -9.24 -18.37
C GLY A 77 -0.63 -8.06 -17.63
N LYS A 78 -1.41 -7.19 -16.98
CA LYS A 78 -0.91 -6.01 -16.24
C LYS A 78 -0.67 -6.32 -14.77
N ASP A 79 0.36 -5.71 -14.20
CA ASP A 79 0.58 -5.78 -12.76
C ASP A 79 -0.46 -4.95 -11.99
N PRO A 80 -0.82 -5.33 -10.77
CA PRO A 80 -1.54 -4.45 -9.87
C PRO A 80 -0.61 -3.29 -9.45
N ASP A 81 -1.19 -2.13 -9.21
CA ASP A 81 -0.47 -0.89 -8.88
C ASP A 81 -1.02 -0.23 -7.61
N LYS A 82 -2.10 -0.76 -7.04
CA LYS A 82 -2.77 -0.17 -5.89
C LYS A 82 -3.01 -1.18 -4.77
N ILE A 83 -2.86 -0.69 -3.56
CA ILE A 83 -3.48 -1.26 -2.37
C ILE A 83 -4.77 -0.48 -2.13
N HIS A 84 -5.85 -1.20 -1.89
CA HIS A 84 -7.16 -0.67 -1.57
C HIS A 84 -7.44 -0.92 -0.09
N LEU A 85 -7.75 0.11 0.67
CA LEU A 85 -8.07 -0.01 2.09
C LEU A 85 -9.49 0.48 2.33
N VAL A 86 -10.33 -0.37 2.91
CA VAL A 86 -11.66 0.02 3.39
C VAL A 86 -11.68 -0.18 4.89
N CYS A 87 -11.91 0.90 5.64
CA CYS A 87 -12.03 0.86 7.08
C CYS A 87 -13.15 1.80 7.54
N LYS A 88 -13.41 1.83 8.85
CA LYS A 88 -14.45 2.69 9.44
C LYS A 88 -14.28 4.17 9.08
N SER A 89 -13.04 4.63 8.93
CA SER A 89 -12.73 6.02 8.59
C SER A 89 -12.95 6.34 7.11
N GLY A 90 -13.07 5.36 6.22
CA GLY A 90 -13.33 5.59 4.80
C GLY A 90 -12.70 4.55 3.87
N THR A 91 -12.68 4.90 2.59
CA THR A 91 -12.02 4.13 1.53
C THR A 91 -10.81 4.89 1.05
N PHE A 92 -9.69 4.20 0.92
CA PHE A 92 -8.40 4.77 0.57
C PHE A 92 -7.69 3.91 -0.49
N ASP A 93 -6.85 4.55 -1.31
CA ASP A 93 -5.84 3.88 -2.13
C ASP A 93 -4.42 4.30 -1.72
N ILE A 94 -3.51 3.35 -1.94
CA ILE A 94 -2.08 3.49 -1.69
C ILE A 94 -1.34 2.92 -2.91
N GLU A 95 -0.30 3.59 -3.38
CA GLU A 95 0.59 3.06 -4.44
C GLU A 95 1.30 1.79 -3.96
N LEU A 96 1.23 0.72 -4.74
CA LEU A 96 1.81 -0.57 -4.41
C LEU A 96 3.26 -0.68 -4.90
N ASN A 97 4.18 -1.04 -4.00
CA ASN A 97 5.50 -1.52 -4.37
C ASN A 97 5.52 -3.05 -4.50
N LEU A 98 5.47 -3.55 -5.74
CA LEU A 98 5.40 -4.98 -6.08
C LEU A 98 6.63 -5.79 -5.67
N HIS A 99 7.77 -5.14 -5.48
CA HIS A 99 9.06 -5.82 -5.27
C HIS A 99 9.67 -5.50 -3.90
N GLY A 100 8.87 -4.95 -2.98
CA GLY A 100 9.38 -4.58 -1.67
C GLY A 100 8.28 -4.15 -0.71
N GLU A 101 8.63 -3.17 0.11
CA GLU A 101 7.80 -2.68 1.19
C GLU A 101 6.96 -1.49 0.74
N THR A 102 5.70 -1.49 1.15
CA THR A 102 4.76 -0.36 1.03
C THR A 102 4.32 0.04 2.43
N ILE A 103 4.47 1.33 2.76
CA ILE A 103 3.94 1.87 4.02
C ILE A 103 2.47 2.24 3.79
N ILE A 104 1.61 1.84 4.72
CA ILE A 104 0.19 2.19 4.73
C ILE A 104 -0.07 3.05 5.96
N ASP A 105 -0.06 4.36 5.77
CA ASP A 105 -0.27 5.36 6.83
C ASP A 105 -0.94 6.63 6.28
N LYS A 106 -1.08 7.66 7.12
CA LYS A 106 -1.65 8.96 6.73
C LYS A 106 -0.98 9.58 5.49
N THR A 107 0.32 9.36 5.31
CA THR A 107 1.12 10.02 4.28
C THR A 107 0.98 9.35 2.91
N THR A 108 0.69 8.05 2.89
CA THR A 108 0.57 7.26 1.67
C THR A 108 -0.88 6.94 1.30
N ALA A 109 -1.81 7.05 2.25
CA ALA A 109 -3.22 6.82 2.03
C ALA A 109 -3.93 8.05 1.46
N HIS A 110 -4.48 7.89 0.26
CA HIS A 110 -5.29 8.90 -0.42
C HIS A 110 -6.76 8.48 -0.36
N SER A 111 -7.65 9.39 0.01
CA SER A 111 -9.06 9.04 0.15
C SER A 111 -9.77 9.03 -1.21
N ILE A 112 -10.64 8.04 -1.40
CA ILE A 112 -11.46 7.90 -2.60
C ILE A 112 -12.90 8.29 -2.26
N GLY A 113 -13.42 9.29 -2.96
CA GLY A 113 -14.79 9.77 -2.83
C GLY A 113 -14.89 10.99 -1.92
N GLU A 114 -14.91 10.77 -0.60
CA GLU A 114 -14.97 11.85 0.39
C GLU A 114 -13.56 12.25 0.85
N GLU A 115 -13.30 13.53 1.10
CA GLU A 115 -12.00 13.99 1.59
C GLU A 115 -11.82 13.65 3.07
N LYS A 116 -11.42 12.41 3.36
CA LYS A 116 -11.13 11.93 4.72
C LYS A 116 -9.63 11.67 4.90
N GLU A 117 -9.17 11.83 6.14
CA GLU A 117 -7.81 11.51 6.51
C GLU A 117 -7.75 10.11 7.13
N PHE A 118 -6.81 9.28 6.68
CA PHE A 118 -6.53 8.02 7.34
C PHE A 118 -5.76 8.26 8.65
N LYS A 119 -6.31 7.76 9.76
CA LYS A 119 -5.77 8.00 11.12
C LYS A 119 -5.02 6.80 11.71
N GLY A 120 -4.83 5.74 10.93
CA GLY A 120 -4.29 4.47 11.40
C GLY A 120 -5.37 3.43 11.68
N PHE A 121 -4.97 2.37 12.37
CA PHE A 121 -5.77 1.21 12.72
C PHE A 121 -6.15 1.27 14.20
N GLU A 122 -7.45 1.30 14.50
CA GLU A 122 -7.97 1.36 15.87
C GLU A 122 -8.50 0.00 16.32
N LYS A 123 -8.31 -0.34 17.60
CA LYS A 123 -8.86 -1.56 18.22
C LYS A 123 -10.37 -1.67 17.95
N GLY A 124 -10.78 -2.83 17.45
CA GLY A 124 -12.19 -3.10 17.12
C GLY A 124 -12.58 -2.69 15.70
N ASP A 125 -11.68 -2.08 14.93
CA ASP A 125 -11.84 -2.00 13.48
C ASP A 125 -11.62 -3.37 12.83
N THR A 126 -12.29 -3.58 11.70
CA THR A 126 -12.07 -4.73 10.81
C THR A 126 -11.77 -4.23 9.39
N PRO A 127 -10.57 -3.68 9.15
CA PRO A 127 -10.24 -3.16 7.83
C PRO A 127 -10.21 -4.28 6.80
N ILE A 128 -10.63 -3.95 5.58
CA ILE A 128 -10.46 -4.79 4.41
C ILE A 128 -9.29 -4.23 3.61
N LEU A 129 -8.26 -5.05 3.42
CA LEU A 129 -7.10 -4.75 2.60
C LEU A 129 -7.24 -5.49 1.27
N GLY A 130 -7.12 -4.78 0.16
CA GLY A 130 -7.15 -5.33 -1.18
C GLY A 130 -5.92 -4.97 -1.98
N ILE A 131 -5.56 -5.81 -2.95
CA ILE A 131 -4.56 -5.49 -3.97
C ILE A 131 -5.25 -5.49 -5.33
N GLY A 132 -5.00 -4.45 -6.11
CA GLY A 132 -5.78 -4.16 -7.30
C GLY A 132 -5.17 -3.13 -8.22
N THR A 133 -6.03 -2.65 -9.12
CA THR A 133 -5.76 -1.53 -10.02
C THR A 133 -6.89 -0.53 -9.98
N LEU A 134 -6.55 0.75 -10.11
CA LEU A 134 -7.53 1.81 -10.34
C LEU A 134 -7.78 1.94 -11.85
N ALA A 135 -8.95 1.54 -12.32
CA ALA A 135 -9.37 1.70 -13.69
C ALA A 135 -10.20 2.98 -13.86
N ILE A 136 -9.74 3.92 -14.68
CA ILE A 136 -10.50 5.13 -15.04
C ILE A 136 -11.08 4.93 -16.43
N THR A 137 -12.41 4.89 -16.55
CA THR A 137 -13.12 4.79 -17.82
C THR A 137 -14.04 5.99 -17.99
N GLY A 138 -13.65 6.93 -18.84
CA GLY A 138 -14.35 8.21 -19.00
C GLY A 138 -14.33 9.00 -17.69
N THR A 139 -15.51 9.28 -17.13
CA THR A 139 -15.67 9.99 -15.84
C THR A 139 -15.81 9.05 -14.63
N LYS A 140 -15.69 7.73 -14.82
CA LYS A 140 -15.85 6.74 -13.75
C LYS A 140 -14.49 6.19 -13.32
N ALA A 141 -14.17 6.32 -12.05
CA ALA A 141 -13.11 5.56 -11.40
C ALA A 141 -13.69 4.26 -10.84
N GLN A 142 -13.04 3.13 -11.12
CA GLN A 142 -13.41 1.81 -10.64
C GLN A 142 -12.19 1.14 -10.02
N MET A 143 -12.31 0.73 -8.76
CA MET A 143 -11.30 -0.09 -8.09
C MET A 143 -11.50 -1.55 -8.50
N LEU A 144 -10.56 -2.10 -9.25
CA LEU A 144 -10.53 -3.52 -9.59
C LEU A 144 -9.65 -4.24 -8.58
N THR A 145 -10.25 -4.96 -7.64
CA THR A 145 -9.54 -5.69 -6.59
C THR A 145 -9.45 -7.17 -6.94
N TYR A 146 -8.24 -7.73 -6.94
CA TYR A 146 -7.97 -9.12 -7.33
C TYR A 146 -7.61 -10.02 -6.16
N TRP A 147 -7.08 -9.43 -5.09
CA TRP A 147 -6.77 -10.09 -3.83
C TRP A 147 -7.36 -9.27 -2.70
N VAL A 148 -7.87 -9.94 -1.67
CA VAL A 148 -8.48 -9.29 -0.50
C VAL A 148 -8.22 -10.10 0.75
N SER A 149 -7.99 -9.40 1.86
CA SER A 149 -7.91 -9.97 3.20
C SER A 149 -8.59 -9.03 4.19
N MET A 150 -9.15 -9.62 5.25
CA MET A 150 -9.64 -8.88 6.41
C MET A 150 -8.52 -8.79 7.44
N MET A 151 -8.47 -7.68 8.15
CA MET A 151 -7.55 -7.48 9.27
C MET A 151 -8.35 -7.43 10.57
N ASP A 152 -7.89 -8.18 11.57
CA ASP A 152 -8.43 -8.15 12.93
C ASP A 152 -7.52 -7.25 13.78
N ILE A 153 -8.02 -6.08 14.21
CA ILE A 153 -7.22 -5.12 14.98
C ILE A 153 -7.33 -5.41 16.49
N GLU A 154 -6.21 -5.82 17.10
CA GLU A 154 -6.08 -6.20 18.52
C GLU A 154 -5.71 -5.03 19.44
#